data_AF-A0A1I7V4F6-F1
#
_entry.id   AF-A0A1I7V4F6-F1
#
_cell.length_a   1.000
_cell.length_b   1.000
_cell.length_c   1.000
_cell.angle_alpha   90.00
_cell.angle_beta   90.00
_cell.angle_gamma   90.00
#
_symmetry.space_group_name_H-M   'P 1'
#
loop_
_entity.id
_entity.type
_entity.pdbx_description
1 polymer ?
#
loop_
_entity_poly.entity_id
_entity_poly.type
_entity_poly.pdbx_seq_one_letter_code
_entity_poly.pdbx_strand_id
1 'polypeptide(L)'
;MDTEISSKVFQNPLILERILSSVLDENNTISNQYLRLVSKSFDHGYLSFLKKRNREIRIESMRASVFVNCEKVEIRKLVSYFKFLNSVVKVNVRKVEVFGTGELHSAFRQPVHDLILKGFIEGNYNSIEKLVGLTDLCDGCTDCIRMSVTCLDYGPI
;
A
#
# COMPACT_ATOMS: atom_id res chain seq x y z
N MET A 1 -24.69 27.59 15.88
CA MET A 1 -23.45 28.40 15.84
C MET A 1 -22.22 27.52 15.88
N ASP A 2 -22.17 26.50 16.74
CA ASP A 2 -21.02 25.58 16.89
C ASP A 2 -20.70 24.69 15.68
N THR A 3 -21.70 24.29 14.91
CA THR A 3 -21.53 23.48 13.69
C THR A 3 -20.81 24.23 12.57
N GLU A 4 -21.04 25.54 12.45
CA GLU A 4 -20.41 26.35 11.40
C GLU A 4 -18.92 26.58 11.68
N ILE A 5 -18.57 26.86 12.94
CA ILE A 5 -17.17 27.02 13.38
C ILE A 5 -16.43 25.69 13.25
N SER A 6 -17.03 24.58 13.69
CA SER A 6 -16.44 23.24 13.56
C SER A 6 -16.18 22.87 12.10
N SER A 7 -17.10 23.23 11.19
CA SER A 7 -16.92 22.95 9.76
C SER A 7 -15.73 23.71 9.15
N LYS A 8 -15.47 24.95 9.61
CA LYS A 8 -14.34 25.77 9.13
C LYS A 8 -12.99 25.22 9.59
N VAL A 9 -12.93 24.62 10.78
CA VAL A 9 -11.70 23.97 11.28
C VAL A 9 -11.27 22.81 10.38
N PHE A 10 -12.22 21.95 9.97
CA PHE A 10 -11.93 20.80 9.09
C PHE A 10 -11.75 21.16 7.60
N GLN A 11 -11.95 22.42 7.24
CA GLN A 11 -11.59 22.96 5.93
C GLN A 11 -10.17 23.51 5.88
N ASN A 12 -9.50 23.69 7.03
CA ASN A 12 -8.12 24.10 7.07
C ASN A 12 -7.21 22.90 6.74
N PRO A 13 -6.44 22.95 5.63
CA PRO A 13 -5.65 21.81 5.16
C PRO A 13 -4.53 21.42 6.14
N LEU A 14 -3.91 22.38 6.84
CA LEU A 14 -2.83 22.12 7.79
C LEU A 14 -3.35 21.43 9.05
N ILE A 15 -4.51 21.87 9.55
CA ILE A 15 -5.16 21.25 10.71
C ILE A 15 -5.59 19.84 10.35
N LEU A 16 -6.23 19.67 9.19
CA LEU A 16 -6.70 18.37 8.74
C LEU A 16 -5.54 17.40 8.50
N GLU A 17 -4.44 17.84 7.88
CA GLU A 17 -3.25 17.00 7.70
C GLU A 17 -2.67 16.54 9.04
N ARG A 18 -2.63 17.42 10.05
CA ARG A 18 -2.18 17.04 11.41
C ARG A 18 -3.12 16.03 12.08
N ILE A 19 -4.43 16.26 12.01
CA ILE A 19 -5.43 15.33 12.56
C ILE A 19 -5.27 13.97 11.89
N LEU A 20 -5.27 13.93 10.55
CA LEU A 20 -5.14 12.70 9.80
C LEU A 20 -3.82 12.00 10.10
N SER A 21 -2.70 12.71 10.19
CA SER A 21 -1.41 12.11 10.55
C SER A 21 -1.37 11.52 11.96
N SER A 22 -2.18 12.05 12.89
CA SER A 22 -2.29 11.51 14.25
C SER A 22 -3.21 10.30 14.38
N VAL A 23 -4.24 10.17 13.52
CA VAL A 23 -5.22 9.07 13.60
C VAL A 23 -4.96 7.98 12.55
N LEU A 24 -4.27 8.31 11.46
CA LEU A 24 -3.80 7.38 10.44
C LEU A 24 -2.34 7.02 10.71
N ASP A 25 -2.04 6.58 11.93
CA ASP A 25 -0.72 6.07 12.26
C ASP A 25 -0.40 4.77 11.47
N GLU A 26 0.74 4.15 11.78
CA GLU A 26 1.25 3.04 10.99
C GLU A 26 0.34 1.81 10.90
N ASN A 27 -0.61 1.65 11.83
CA ASN A 27 -1.43 0.44 11.94
C ASN A 27 -2.93 0.72 11.88
N ASN A 28 -3.33 1.97 11.62
CA ASN A 28 -4.71 2.41 11.75
C ASN A 28 -5.33 2.96 10.46
N THR A 29 -4.71 2.74 9.30
CA THR A 29 -5.24 3.33 8.06
C THR A 29 -6.51 2.62 7.60
N ILE A 30 -6.53 1.28 7.57
CA ILE A 30 -7.69 0.46 7.18
C ILE A 30 -8.78 0.57 8.23
N SER A 31 -8.45 0.52 9.53
CA SER A 31 -9.44 0.64 10.60
C SER A 31 -10.17 1.99 10.55
N ASN A 32 -9.47 3.07 10.19
CA ASN A 32 -10.03 4.42 10.08
C ASN A 32 -10.50 4.81 8.67
N GLN A 33 -10.76 3.83 7.78
CA GLN A 33 -11.30 4.11 6.44
C GLN A 33 -12.65 4.86 6.46
N TYR A 34 -13.41 4.77 7.55
CA TYR A 34 -14.69 5.47 7.71
C TYR A 34 -14.53 7.00 7.75
N LEU A 35 -13.33 7.51 8.03
CA LEU A 35 -13.06 8.95 8.01
C LEU A 35 -13.35 9.58 6.65
N ARG A 36 -13.24 8.79 5.57
CA ARG A 36 -13.61 9.20 4.21
C ARG A 36 -15.08 9.62 4.08
N LEU A 37 -15.94 9.14 4.97
CA LEU A 37 -17.38 9.44 4.96
C LEU A 37 -17.73 10.71 5.75
N VAL A 38 -16.77 11.30 6.48
CA VAL A 38 -17.00 12.49 7.32
C VAL A 38 -17.24 13.73 6.46
N SER A 39 -16.39 13.97 5.46
CA SER A 39 -16.55 15.07 4.50
C SER A 39 -15.64 14.88 3.28
N LYS A 40 -15.87 15.68 2.22
CA LYS A 40 -14.98 15.71 1.04
C LYS A 40 -13.53 16.05 1.41
N SER A 41 -13.33 16.93 2.38
CA SER A 41 -11.98 17.28 2.86
C SER A 41 -11.29 16.08 3.50
N PHE A 42 -12.00 15.33 4.34
CA PHE A 42 -11.47 14.11 4.96
C PHE A 42 -11.19 13.02 3.92
N ASP A 43 -12.08 12.78 2.94
CA ASP A 43 -11.81 11.83 1.86
C ASP A 43 -10.54 12.21 1.09
N HIS A 44 -10.43 13.47 0.65
CA HIS A 44 -9.24 13.94 -0.06
C HIS A 44 -7.97 13.84 0.79
N GLY A 45 -8.04 14.25 2.07
CA GLY A 45 -6.91 14.19 2.99
C GLY A 45 -6.47 12.74 3.25
N TYR A 46 -7.41 11.83 3.47
CA TYR A 46 -7.15 10.40 3.67
C TYR A 46 -6.50 9.78 2.44
N LEU A 47 -7.04 10.03 1.25
CA LEU A 47 -6.45 9.53 -0.01
C LEU A 47 -5.06 10.12 -0.26
N SER A 48 -4.85 11.40 0.03
CA SER A 48 -3.53 12.06 -0.08
C SER A 48 -2.51 11.45 0.88
N PHE A 49 -2.92 11.14 2.11
CA PHE A 49 -2.08 10.47 3.10
C PHE A 49 -1.65 9.09 2.61
N LEU A 50 -2.60 8.23 2.21
CA LEU A 50 -2.29 6.91 1.66
C LEU A 50 -1.40 7.00 0.42
N LYS A 51 -1.65 7.97 -0.46
CA LYS A 51 -0.83 8.18 -1.65
C LYS A 51 0.62 8.50 -1.33
N LYS A 52 0.91 9.24 -0.25
CA LYS A 52 2.28 9.50 0.23
C LYS A 52 2.88 8.25 0.88
N ARG A 53 2.14 7.64 1.81
CA ARG A 53 2.56 6.47 2.61
C ARG A 53 2.90 5.26 1.74
N ASN A 54 2.08 4.98 0.73
CA ASN A 54 2.18 3.75 -0.06
C ASN A 54 3.05 3.88 -1.32
N ARG A 55 3.81 4.98 -1.49
CA ARG A 55 4.86 5.04 -2.54
C ARG A 55 5.95 4.01 -2.33
N GLU A 56 6.21 3.71 -1.07
CA GLU A 56 7.10 2.65 -0.62
C GLU A 56 6.22 1.61 0.07
N ILE A 57 6.18 0.41 -0.50
CA ILE A 57 5.41 -0.71 0.02
C ILE A 57 6.34 -1.78 0.55
N ARG A 58 6.08 -2.15 1.79
CA ARG A 58 6.69 -3.25 2.49
C ARG A 58 5.63 -4.28 2.84
N ILE A 59 5.79 -5.48 2.33
CA ILE A 59 4.88 -6.60 2.57
C ILE A 59 5.62 -7.63 3.40
N GLU A 60 5.04 -8.04 4.52
CA GLU A 60 5.68 -8.98 5.44
C GLU A 60 4.71 -10.11 5.76
N SER A 61 5.16 -11.35 5.60
CA SER A 61 4.44 -12.51 6.13
C SER A 61 5.08 -12.91 7.46
N MET A 62 4.31 -12.81 8.54
CA MET A 62 4.74 -13.19 9.89
C MET A 62 3.64 -13.97 10.60
N ARG A 63 3.95 -15.15 11.13
CA ARG A 63 3.02 -15.97 11.93
C ARG A 63 1.65 -16.17 11.24
N ALA A 64 1.68 -16.55 9.96
CA ALA A 64 0.49 -16.74 9.11
C ALA A 64 -0.39 -15.47 8.91
N SER A 65 0.13 -14.29 9.22
CA SER A 65 -0.50 -13.00 8.93
C SER A 65 0.30 -12.26 7.86
N VAL A 66 -0.39 -11.56 6.97
CA VAL A 66 0.23 -10.66 5.99
C VAL A 66 0.08 -9.23 6.50
N PHE A 67 1.16 -8.48 6.43
CA PHE A 67 1.20 -7.06 6.75
C PHE A 67 1.58 -6.28 5.51
N VAL A 68 0.95 -5.13 5.32
CA VAL A 68 1.30 -4.15 4.28
C VAL A 68 1.56 -2.82 4.97
N ASN A 69 2.80 -2.32 4.89
CA ASN A 69 3.26 -1.13 5.60
C ASN A 69 2.87 -1.17 7.09
N CYS A 70 3.32 -2.21 7.81
CA CYS A 70 3.01 -2.49 9.22
C CYS A 70 1.55 -2.82 9.56
N GLU A 71 0.61 -2.63 8.64
CA GLU A 71 -0.81 -2.87 8.90
C GLU A 71 -1.22 -4.29 8.52
N LYS A 72 -1.90 -4.99 9.44
CA LYS A 72 -2.35 -6.36 9.20
C LYS A 72 -3.46 -6.40 8.16
N VAL A 73 -3.26 -7.15 7.09
CA VAL A 73 -4.24 -7.35 6.02
C VAL A 73 -4.62 -8.83 5.95
N GLU A 74 -5.92 -9.11 6.01
CA GLU A 74 -6.41 -10.45 5.72
C GLU A 74 -6.06 -10.83 4.28
N ILE A 75 -5.46 -12.00 4.07
CA ILE A 75 -5.02 -12.43 2.73
C ILE A 75 -6.14 -12.41 1.69
N ARG A 76 -7.38 -12.71 2.10
CA ARG A 76 -8.58 -12.65 1.25
C ARG A 76 -8.95 -11.23 0.80
N LYS A 77 -8.57 -10.21 1.59
CA LYS A 77 -8.82 -8.79 1.32
C LYS A 77 -7.65 -8.10 0.59
N LEU A 78 -6.51 -8.78 0.46
CA LEU A 78 -5.31 -8.22 -0.17
C LEU A 78 -5.57 -7.74 -1.61
N VAL A 79 -6.36 -8.51 -2.37
CA VAL A 79 -6.78 -8.14 -3.73
C VAL A 79 -7.53 -6.81 -3.75
N SER A 80 -8.56 -6.69 -2.92
CA SER A 80 -9.37 -5.46 -2.84
C SER A 80 -8.54 -4.29 -2.32
N TYR A 81 -7.61 -4.53 -1.41
CA TYR A 81 -6.75 -3.50 -0.86
C TYR A 81 -5.80 -2.93 -1.92
N PHE A 82 -5.10 -3.78 -2.67
CA PHE A 82 -4.23 -3.30 -3.76
C PHE A 82 -5.02 -2.64 -4.90
N LYS A 83 -6.21 -3.17 -5.26
CA LYS A 83 -7.10 -2.50 -6.20
C LYS A 83 -7.52 -1.11 -5.71
N PHE A 84 -7.82 -0.96 -4.43
CA PHE A 84 -8.14 0.34 -3.84
C PHE A 84 -6.96 1.31 -3.96
N LEU A 85 -5.75 0.88 -3.59
CA LEU A 85 -4.55 1.72 -3.71
C LEU A 85 -4.25 2.12 -5.17
N ASN A 86 -4.40 1.19 -6.12
CA ASN A 86 -4.11 1.47 -7.53
C ASN A 86 -5.21 2.32 -8.19
N SER A 87 -6.48 1.92 -8.07
CA SER A 87 -7.58 2.54 -8.83
C SER A 87 -8.16 3.80 -8.17
N VAL A 88 -8.29 3.80 -6.83
CA VAL A 88 -8.94 4.89 -6.09
C VAL A 88 -7.90 5.89 -5.57
N VAL A 89 -6.88 5.40 -4.88
CA VAL A 89 -5.81 6.26 -4.33
C VAL A 89 -4.85 6.72 -5.44
N LYS A 90 -4.68 5.93 -6.51
CA LYS A 90 -3.77 6.19 -7.62
C LYS A 90 -2.34 6.42 -7.14
N VAL A 91 -1.87 5.45 -6.35
CA VAL A 91 -0.49 5.42 -5.84
C VAL A 91 0.47 5.27 -7.01
N ASN A 92 1.50 6.12 -7.04
CA ASN A 92 2.65 5.90 -7.92
C ASN A 92 3.75 5.23 -7.09
N VAL A 93 3.85 3.91 -7.23
CA VAL A 93 4.73 3.04 -6.46
C VAL A 93 6.15 3.19 -6.99
N ARG A 94 7.10 3.28 -6.07
CA ARG A 94 8.53 3.39 -6.40
C ARG A 94 9.36 2.28 -5.78
N LYS A 95 8.97 1.82 -4.59
CA LYS A 95 9.69 0.77 -3.88
C LYS A 95 8.73 -0.31 -3.43
N VAL A 96 9.10 -1.55 -3.68
CA VAL A 96 8.37 -2.74 -3.22
C VAL A 96 9.38 -3.68 -2.57
N GLU A 97 9.14 -4.02 -1.32
CA GLU A 97 9.94 -4.96 -0.56
C GLU A 97 9.02 -6.05 0.01
N VAL A 98 9.39 -7.32 -0.18
CA VAL A 98 8.59 -8.45 0.28
C VAL A 98 9.44 -9.34 1.19
N PHE A 99 9.12 -9.36 2.48
CA PHE A 99 9.82 -10.14 3.50
C PHE A 99 9.00 -11.33 3.99
N GLY A 100 9.69 -12.30 4.60
CA GLY A 100 9.05 -13.44 5.24
C GLY A 100 8.36 -14.39 4.25
N THR A 101 8.77 -14.38 2.98
CA THR A 101 8.20 -15.23 1.92
C THR A 101 8.26 -16.73 2.27
N GLY A 102 9.25 -17.15 3.06
CA GLY A 102 9.37 -18.50 3.62
C GLY A 102 8.27 -18.88 4.62
N GLU A 103 7.70 -17.91 5.35
CA GLU A 103 6.58 -18.15 6.28
C GLU A 103 5.22 -18.19 5.57
N LEU A 104 5.17 -17.70 4.32
CA LEU A 104 3.95 -17.74 3.53
C LEU A 104 3.72 -19.15 3.00
N HIS A 105 2.56 -19.71 3.29
CA HIS A 105 2.17 -21.03 2.79
C HIS A 105 2.31 -21.07 1.26
N SER A 106 2.90 -22.14 0.72
CA SER A 106 3.24 -22.27 -0.71
C SER A 106 2.08 -21.96 -1.65
N ALA A 107 0.88 -22.42 -1.32
CA ALA A 107 -0.36 -22.14 -2.05
C ALA A 107 -0.68 -20.64 -2.23
N PHE A 108 -0.14 -19.76 -1.40
CA PHE A 108 -0.36 -18.31 -1.47
C PHE A 108 0.80 -17.53 -2.10
N ARG A 109 1.97 -18.14 -2.33
CA ARG A 109 3.13 -17.45 -2.90
C ARG A 109 2.83 -16.88 -4.28
N GLN A 110 2.40 -17.74 -5.21
CA GLN A 110 2.06 -17.30 -6.57
C GLN A 110 0.86 -16.32 -6.60
N PRO A 111 -0.25 -16.54 -5.86
CA PRO A 111 -1.31 -15.54 -5.76
C PRO A 111 -0.83 -14.18 -5.26
N VAL A 112 -0.02 -14.12 -4.20
CA VAL A 112 0.50 -12.84 -3.68
C VAL A 112 1.42 -12.18 -4.69
N HIS A 113 2.31 -12.94 -5.34
CA HIS A 113 3.15 -12.46 -6.43
C HIS A 113 2.33 -11.79 -7.53
N ASP A 114 1.35 -12.50 -8.08
CA ASP A 114 0.51 -12.02 -9.18
C ASP A 114 -0.30 -10.78 -8.77
N LEU A 115 -0.74 -10.71 -7.52
CA LEU A 115 -1.46 -9.56 -7.00
C LEU A 115 -0.60 -8.31 -6.89
N ILE A 116 0.65 -8.45 -6.45
CA ILE A 116 1.60 -7.34 -6.41
C ILE A 116 1.91 -6.89 -7.84
N LEU A 117 2.25 -7.84 -8.71
CA LEU A 117 2.67 -7.53 -10.07
C LEU A 117 1.53 -6.92 -10.90
N LYS A 118 0.37 -7.58 -10.97
CA LYS A 118 -0.77 -7.15 -11.79
C LYS A 118 -1.64 -6.09 -11.10
N GLY A 119 -1.80 -6.21 -9.79
CA GLY A 119 -2.67 -5.32 -9.03
C GLY A 119 -2.04 -3.97 -8.73
N PHE A 120 -0.71 -3.91 -8.63
CA PHE A 120 -0.02 -2.76 -8.03
C PHE A 120 1.11 -2.18 -8.88
N ILE A 121 1.82 -3.02 -9.65
CA ILE A 121 2.96 -2.59 -10.49
C ILE A 121 2.56 -2.40 -11.96
N GLU A 122 1.63 -3.21 -12.47
CA GLU A 122 1.25 -3.25 -13.89
C GLU A 122 0.91 -1.86 -14.44
N GLY A 123 1.60 -1.49 -15.52
CA GLY A 123 1.51 -0.17 -16.16
C GLY A 123 2.55 0.86 -15.67
N ASN A 124 3.23 0.62 -14.54
CA ASN A 124 4.22 1.52 -13.95
C ASN A 124 5.61 0.88 -13.76
N TYR A 125 5.93 -0.19 -14.48
CA TYR A 125 7.21 -0.91 -14.37
C TYR A 125 8.44 0.02 -14.38
N ASN A 126 8.45 1.02 -15.26
CA ASN A 126 9.56 1.95 -15.42
C ASN A 126 9.68 2.98 -14.27
N SER A 127 8.68 3.09 -13.41
CA SER A 127 8.68 3.98 -12.23
C SER A 127 9.15 3.27 -10.96
N ILE A 128 9.34 1.96 -11.01
CA ILE A 128 9.83 1.18 -9.86
C ILE A 128 11.35 1.33 -9.79
N GLU A 129 11.80 1.96 -8.72
CA GLU A 129 13.21 2.19 -8.38
C GLU A 129 13.79 0.98 -7.63
N LYS A 130 12.99 0.33 -6.78
CA LYS A 130 13.42 -0.81 -5.95
C LYS A 130 12.37 -1.92 -5.93
N LEU A 131 12.80 -3.16 -6.15
CA LEU A 131 11.97 -4.36 -6.07
C LEU A 131 12.75 -5.54 -5.48
N VAL A 132 12.58 -5.82 -4.19
CA VAL A 132 13.34 -6.86 -3.49
C VAL A 132 12.40 -7.89 -2.83
N GLY A 133 12.78 -9.16 -2.86
CA GLY A 133 12.06 -10.29 -2.25
C GLY A 133 10.86 -10.80 -3.06
N LEU A 134 10.44 -10.09 -4.12
CA LEU A 134 9.34 -10.54 -4.98
C LEU A 134 9.70 -11.82 -5.76
N THR A 135 10.98 -11.98 -6.13
CA THR A 135 11.48 -13.18 -6.82
C THR A 135 11.31 -14.44 -6.00
N ASP A 136 11.39 -14.34 -4.68
CA ASP A 136 11.26 -15.49 -3.79
C ASP A 136 9.85 -16.09 -3.85
N LEU A 137 8.85 -15.32 -4.30
CA LEU A 137 7.49 -15.83 -4.44
C LEU A 137 7.22 -16.61 -5.73
N CYS A 138 8.08 -16.47 -6.76
CA CYS A 138 7.83 -16.99 -8.11
C CYS A 138 9.03 -17.67 -8.79
N ASP A 139 10.15 -17.81 -8.08
CA ASP A 139 11.41 -18.35 -8.58
C ASP A 139 11.93 -17.66 -9.86
N GLY A 140 11.64 -16.36 -10.01
CA GLY A 140 12.17 -15.53 -11.10
C GLY A 140 11.40 -15.65 -12.42
N CYS A 141 10.10 -15.35 -12.42
CA CYS A 141 9.30 -15.33 -13.64
C CYS A 141 9.73 -14.22 -14.64
N THR A 142 9.26 -14.32 -15.89
CA THR A 142 9.61 -13.39 -16.99
C THR A 142 9.33 -11.92 -16.65
N ASP A 143 8.24 -11.62 -15.94
CA ASP A 143 7.92 -10.24 -15.56
C ASP A 143 8.91 -9.70 -14.50
N CYS A 144 9.29 -10.52 -13.52
CA CYS A 144 10.32 -10.17 -12.54
C CYS A 144 11.69 -9.94 -13.21
N ILE A 145 12.08 -10.83 -14.12
CA ILE A 145 13.31 -10.67 -14.91
C ILE A 145 13.27 -9.37 -15.72
N ARG A 146 12.14 -9.02 -16.34
CA ARG A 146 12.02 -7.75 -17.08
C ARG A 146 12.25 -6.54 -16.16
N MET A 147 11.75 -6.60 -14.93
CA MET A 147 11.91 -5.54 -13.94
C MET A 147 13.33 -5.43 -13.41
N SER A 148 14.10 -6.52 -13.40
CA SER A 148 15.50 -6.49 -12.95
C SER A 148 16.38 -5.59 -13.82
N VAL A 149 15.97 -5.29 -15.05
CA VAL A 149 16.70 -4.43 -15.97
C VAL A 149 16.49 -2.95 -15.66
N THR A 150 15.34 -2.59 -15.09
CA THR A 150 14.95 -1.18 -14.87
C THR A 150 15.08 -0.73 -13.42
N CYS A 151 15.03 -1.65 -12.45
CA CYS A 151 15.17 -1.33 -11.03
C CYS A 151 16.64 -1.03 -10.67
N LEU A 152 16.86 -0.04 -9.81
CA LEU A 152 18.18 0.27 -9.25
C LEU A 152 18.61 -0.77 -8.21
N ASP A 153 17.63 -1.32 -7.48
CA ASP A 153 17.83 -2.33 -6.45
C ASP A 153 16.83 -3.47 -6.66
N TYR A 154 17.35 -4.67 -6.91
CA TYR A 154 16.57 -5.85 -7.28
C TYR A 154 17.23 -7.14 -6.78
N GLY A 155 16.41 -8.08 -6.32
CA GLY A 155 16.86 -9.44 -6.00
C GLY A 155 16.08 -10.09 -4.87
N PRO A 156 16.52 -11.27 -4.43
CA PRO A 156 16.06 -11.90 -3.18
C PRO A 156 16.50 -11.09 -1.95
N ILE A 157 15.92 -11.39 -0.78
CA ILE A 157 16.32 -10.85 0.53
C ILE A 157 17.26 -11.80 1.27
#